data_AF-A0A973BXA3-F1
#
_entry.id   AF-A0A973BXA3-F1
#
_cell.length_a   1.000
_cell.length_b   1.000
_cell.length_c   1.000
_cell.angle_alpha   90.00
_cell.angle_beta   90.00
_cell.angle_gamma   90.00
#
_symmetry.space_group_name_H-M   'P 1'
#
loop_
_entity.id
_entity.type
_entity.pdbx_description
1 polymer ?
#
loop_
_entity_poly.entity_id
_entity_poly.type
_entity_poly.pdbx_seq_one_letter_code
_entity_poly.pdbx_strand_id
1 'polypeptide(L)' 'MKDLKDSLLFIVAVVCLLVFIGAVVDILFFWPGTGFDWMFLGKNVLYAIATGYWVWRLLIQPYRKRKALEAESS' A
#
# COMPACT_ATOMS: atom_id res chain seq x y z
N MET A 1 -3.41 11.76 22.43
CA MET A 1 -2.42 11.93 21.34
C MET A 1 -2.09 10.63 20.60
N LYS A 2 -2.00 9.47 21.27
CA LYS A 2 -1.80 8.16 20.61
C LYS A 2 -2.97 7.82 19.65
N ASP A 3 -4.22 7.98 20.08
CA ASP A 3 -5.39 7.68 19.23
C ASP A 3 -5.51 8.56 17.97
N LEU A 4 -5.15 9.85 18.07
CA LEU A 4 -5.12 10.77 16.94
C LEU A 4 -4.05 10.36 15.91
N LYS A 5 -2.86 9.98 16.39
CA LYS A 5 -1.75 9.52 15.55
C LYS A 5 -2.12 8.19 14.87
N ASP A 6 -2.72 7.26 15.60
CA ASP A 6 -3.13 5.97 15.05
C ASP A 6 -4.26 6.13 14.01
N SER A 7 -5.21 7.03 14.26
CA SER A 7 -6.26 7.39 13.29
C SER A 7 -5.69 8.01 12.01
N LEU A 8 -4.73 8.94 12.15
CA LEU A 8 -4.05 9.55 11.01
C LEU A 8 -3.25 8.52 10.21
N LEU A 9 -2.50 7.64 10.88
CA LEU A 9 -1.74 6.58 10.23
C LEU A 9 -2.66 5.59 9.50
N PHE A 10 -3.84 5.32 10.05
CA PHE A 10 -4.84 4.50 9.39
C PHE A 10 -5.37 5.15 8.12
N ILE A 11 -5.72 6.44 8.16
CA ILE A 11 -6.16 7.19 6.98
C ILE A 11 -5.08 7.18 5.90
N VAL A 12 -3.82 7.45 6.27
CA VAL A 12 -2.68 7.41 5.34
C VAL A 12 -2.55 6.01 4.72
N ALA A 13 -2.69 4.96 5.52
CA ALA A 13 -2.61 3.60 5.02
C ALA A 13 -3.74 3.25 4.03
N VAL A 14 -4.96 3.72 4.29
CA VAL A 14 -6.10 3.56 3.36
C VAL A 14 -5.85 4.31 2.05
N VAL A 15 -5.34 5.55 2.12
CA VAL A 15 -4.98 6.32 0.92
C VAL A 15 -3.88 5.61 0.12
N CYS A 16 -2.82 5.13 0.78
CA CYS A 16 -1.77 4.34 0.12
C CYS A 16 -2.33 3.08 -0.53
N LEU A 17 -3.29 2.40 0.10
CA LEU A 17 -3.93 1.21 -0.47
C LEU A 17 -4.71 1.54 -1.73
N LEU A 18 -5.47 2.63 -1.75
CA LEU A 18 -6.22 3.07 -2.94
C LEU A 18 -5.28 3.43 -4.09
N VAL A 19 -4.20 4.16 -3.81
CA VAL A 19 -3.19 4.51 -4.83
C VAL A 19 -2.46 3.27 -5.34
N PHE A 20 -2.16 2.31 -4.45
CA PHE A 20 -1.56 1.03 -4.85
C PHE A 20 -2.45 0.26 -5.83
N ILE A 21 -3.74 0.12 -5.50
CA ILE A 21 -4.71 -0.55 -6.37
C ILE A 21 -4.83 0.18 -7.71
N GLY A 22 -4.93 1.51 -7.70
CA GLY A 22 -4.98 2.32 -8.91
C GLY A 22 -3.76 2.11 -9.81
N ALA A 23 -2.55 2.13 -9.23
CA ALA A 23 -1.32 1.89 -9.97
C ALA A 23 -1.26 0.48 -10.59
N VAL A 24 -1.72 -0.55 -9.87
CA VAL A 24 -1.80 -1.92 -10.40
C VAL A 24 -2.80 -2.00 -11.56
N VAL A 25 -3.96 -1.37 -11.43
CA VAL A 25 -4.97 -1.32 -12.50
C VAL A 25 -4.42 -0.59 -13.73
N ASP A 26 -3.74 0.53 -13.54
CA ASP A 26 -3.10 1.28 -14.63
C ASP A 26 -2.06 0.43 -15.38
N ILE A 27 -1.21 -0.30 -14.64
CA ILE A 27 -0.19 -1.18 -15.23
C ILE A 27 -0.84 -2.33 -16.02
N LEU A 28 -1.86 -2.98 -15.48
CA LEU A 28 -2.42 -4.21 -16.07
C LEU A 28 -3.40 -3.93 -17.21
N PHE A 29 -4.20 -2.87 -17.11
CA PHE A 29 -5.33 -2.64 -18.02
C PHE A 29 -5.14 -1.41 -18.92
N PHE A 30 -4.47 -0.36 -18.43
CA PHE A 30 -4.33 0.89 -19.19
C PHE A 30 -3.02 1.00 -19.97
N TRP A 31 -1.94 0.39 -19.49
CA TRP A 31 -0.63 0.44 -20.15
C TRP A 31 -0.63 -0.08 -21.60
N PRO A 32 -1.34 -1.17 -21.96
CA PRO A 32 -1.47 -1.55 -23.37
C PRO A 32 -2.18 -0.48 -24.21
N GLY A 33 -3.14 0.24 -23.61
CA GLY A 33 -3.89 1.33 -24.25
C GLY A 33 -3.08 2.61 -24.48
N THR A 34 -1.94 2.79 -23.80
CA THR A 34 -1.02 3.92 -24.04
C THR A 34 0.00 3.64 -25.14
N GLY A 35 -0.10 2.50 -25.84
CA GLY A 35 0.90 2.08 -26.83
C GLY A 35 2.19 1.56 -26.19
N PHE A 36 2.08 0.95 -25.00
CA PHE A 36 3.21 0.45 -24.21
C PHE A 36 4.23 1.54 -23.83
N ASP A 37 3.75 2.74 -23.49
CA ASP A 37 4.60 3.82 -23.01
C ASP A 37 5.36 3.41 -21.73
N TRP A 38 6.68 3.30 -21.85
CA TRP A 38 7.57 2.92 -20.76
C TRP A 38 7.61 3.96 -19.63
N MET A 39 7.37 5.24 -19.93
CA MET A 39 7.32 6.29 -18.92
C MET A 39 6.05 6.16 -18.06
N PHE A 40 4.92 5.83 -18.69
CA PHE A 40 3.68 5.48 -17.99
C PHE A 40 3.86 4.27 -17.07
N LEU A 41 4.46 3.19 -17.57
CA LEU A 41 4.76 2.00 -16.77
C LEU A 41 5.67 2.34 -15.59
N GLY A 42 6.79 3.01 -15.86
CA GLY A 42 7.80 3.33 -14.83
C GLY A 42 7.20 4.14 -13.68
N LYS A 43 6.41 5.16 -13.99
CA LYS A 43 5.72 5.97 -12.96
C LYS A 43 4.80 5.11 -12.09
N ASN A 44 3.98 4.27 -12.70
CA ASN A 44 2.99 3.47 -11.95
C ASN A 44 3.66 2.33 -11.18
N VAL A 45 4.74 1.74 -11.68
CA VAL A 45 5.56 0.77 -10.94
C VAL A 45 6.17 1.42 -9.70
N LEU A 46 6.72 2.64 -9.83
CA LEU A 46 7.27 3.38 -8.69
C LEU A 46 6.18 3.69 -7.65
N TYR A 47 4.99 4.12 -8.09
CA TYR A 47 3.87 4.31 -7.19
C TYR A 47 3.42 3.02 -6.50
N ALA A 48 3.34 1.91 -7.22
CA ALA A 48 2.98 0.61 -6.65
C ALA A 48 4.00 0.15 -5.60
N ILE A 49 5.30 0.28 -5.86
CA ILE A 49 6.35 -0.11 -4.90
C ILE A 49 6.28 0.78 -3.65
N ALA A 50 6.24 2.11 -3.84
CA ALA A 50 6.24 3.05 -2.72
C ALA A 50 5.00 2.88 -1.83
N THR A 51 3.81 2.83 -2.43
CA THR A 51 2.55 2.70 -1.69
C THR A 51 2.37 1.32 -1.09
N GLY A 52 2.79 0.26 -1.80
CA GLY A 52 2.80 -1.11 -1.28
C GLY A 52 3.69 -1.26 -0.05
N TYR A 53 4.86 -0.62 -0.04
CA TYR A 53 5.74 -0.59 1.14
C TYR A 53 5.06 0.08 2.34
N TRP A 54 4.40 1.22 2.13
CA TRP A 54 3.69 1.94 3.21
C TRP A 54 2.50 1.14 3.74
N VAL A 55 1.71 0.51 2.87
CA VAL A 55 0.64 -0.41 3.24
C VAL A 55 1.17 -1.56 4.10
N TRP A 56 2.27 -2.20 3.69
CA TRP A 56 2.90 -3.26 4.46
C TRP A 56 3.33 -2.79 5.84
N ARG A 57 4.01 -1.64 5.90
CA ARG A 57 4.55 -1.08 7.15
C ARG A 57 3.46 -0.64 8.13
N LEU A 58 2.38 -0.04 7.63
CA LEU A 58 1.33 0.56 8.46
C LEU A 58 0.20 -0.42 8.80
N LEU A 59 -0.12 -1.38 7.94
CA LEU A 59 -1.24 -2.31 8.15
C LEU A 59 -0.77 -3.72 8.48
N ILE A 60 0.17 -4.27 7.71
CA ILE A 60 0.51 -5.70 7.80
C ILE A 60 1.49 -5.98 8.94
N GLN A 61 2.54 -5.18 9.08
CA GLN A 61 3.55 -5.38 10.13
C GLN A 61 2.98 -5.25 11.55
N PRO A 62 2.14 -4.25 11.89
CA PRO A 62 1.56 -4.14 13.23
C PRO A 62 0.57 -5.27 13.52
N TYR A 63 -0.22 -5.67 12.51
CA TYR A 63 -1.15 -6.80 12.63
C TYR A 63 -0.41 -8.11 12.93
N ARG A 64 0.67 -8.42 12.20
CA ARG A 64 1.51 -9.60 12.46
C ARG A 64 2.12 -9.60 13.85
N LYS A 65 2.59 -8.44 14.33
CA LYS A 65 3.14 -8.31 15.69
C LYS A 65 2.09 -8.59 16.78
N ARG A 66 0.87 -8.08 16.62
CA ARG A 66 -0.23 -8.36 17.56
C ARG A 66 -0.59 -9.85 17.58
N LYS A 67 -0.73 -10.47 16.40
CA LYS A 67 -0.99 -11.91 16.25
C LYS A 67 0.08 -12.80 16.87
N ALA A 68 1.36 -12.44 16.73
CA ALA A 68 2.46 -13.20 17.33
C ALA A 68 2.43 -13.16 18.87
N LEU A 69 2.15 -11.98 19.45
CA LEU A 69 2.03 -11.82 20.90
C LEU A 69 0.83 -12.59 21.48
N GLU A 70 -0.30 -12.62 20.76
CA GLU A 70 -1.47 -13.43 21.14
C GLU A 70 -1.12 -14.93 21.17
N ALA A 71 -0.36 -15.41 20.19
CA ALA A 71 0.05 -16.81 20.09
C ALA A 71 1.07 -17.26 21.15
N GLU A 72 1.91 -16.37 21.67
CA GLU A 72 2.86 -16.66 22.77
C GLU A 72 2.18 -16.65 24.15
N SER A 73 0.97 -16.09 24.25
CA SER A 73 0.20 -15.97 25.50
C SER A 73 -0.85 -17.06 25.72
N SER A 74 -1.01 -17.99 24.76
CA SER A 74 -1.91 -19.16 24.81
C SER A 74 -1.12 -20.45 25.00
#